data_AF-C4J1U0-F1
#
_entry.id   AF-C4J1U0-F1
#
_cell.length_a   1.000
_cell.length_b   1.000
_cell.length_c   1.000
_cell.angle_alpha   90.00
_cell.angle_beta   90.00
_cell.angle_gamma   90.00
#
_symmetry.space_group_name_H-M   'P 1'
#
loop_
_entity.id
_entity.type
_entity.pdbx_description
1 polymer ?
#
loop_
_entity_poly.entity_id
_entity_poly.type
_entity_poly.pdbx_seq_one_letter_code
_entity_poly.pdbx_strand_id
1 'polypeptide(L)'
;MALLGGDVTTTDQAEVLPLLMRNVERNRSWISQSNPDSDSVGSITVAELDWGNKEHIKAVEPPFDYIVGTDVVYSEHLLQPLMETITALSGPKTKILVASVPLSRDYFCKAVV
;
A
#
# COMPACT_ATOMS: atom_id res chain seq x y z
N MET A 1 -0.27 -10.00 -1.58
CA MET A 1 -0.31 -9.78 -3.05
C MET A 1 1.00 -10.17 -3.72
N ALA A 2 2.15 -9.62 -3.31
CA ALA A 2 3.45 -9.97 -3.91
C ALA A 2 3.77 -11.48 -3.85
N LEU A 3 3.44 -12.13 -2.73
CA LEU A 3 3.64 -13.59 -2.57
C LEU A 3 2.74 -14.46 -3.45
N LEU A 4 1.71 -13.86 -4.04
CA LEU A 4 0.80 -14.51 -4.98
C LEU A 4 1.18 -14.19 -6.44
N GLY A 5 2.37 -13.61 -6.68
CA GLY A 5 2.88 -13.27 -8.01
C GLY A 5 2.55 -11.86 -8.49
N GLY A 6 1.94 -11.00 -7.66
CA GLY A 6 1.62 -9.62 -8.04
C GLY A 6 2.82 -8.68 -7.99
N ASP A 7 2.84 -7.66 -8.85
CA ASP A 7 3.71 -6.49 -8.72
C ASP A 7 3.06 -5.48 -7.78
N VAL A 8 3.72 -5.17 -6.66
CA VAL A 8 3.14 -4.41 -5.56
C VAL A 8 4.00 -3.20 -5.22
N THR A 9 3.38 -2.02 -5.19
CA THR A 9 3.99 -0.82 -4.62
C THR A 9 3.32 -0.51 -3.28
N THR A 10 4.00 -0.84 -2.17
CA THR A 10 3.50 -0.48 -0.84
C THR A 10 3.96 0.92 -0.48
N THR A 11 3.04 1.71 0.09
CA THR A 11 3.29 3.14 0.30
C THR A 11 2.93 3.57 1.71
N ASP A 12 3.65 4.54 2.25
CA ASP A 12 3.28 5.19 3.51
C ASP A 12 3.95 6.57 3.61
N GLN A 13 3.75 7.27 4.73
CA GLN A 13 4.39 8.55 5.01
C GLN A 13 5.90 8.37 5.27
N ALA A 14 6.69 9.41 4.94
CA ALA A 14 8.15 9.38 5.02
C ALA A 14 8.70 8.84 6.36
N GLU A 15 8.08 9.24 7.46
CA GLU A 15 8.50 8.89 8.82
C GLU A 15 8.51 7.39 9.12
N VAL A 16 7.65 6.61 8.44
CA VAL A 16 7.48 5.17 8.70
C VAL A 16 8.05 4.29 7.58
N LEU A 17 8.51 4.86 6.47
CA LEU A 17 9.18 4.11 5.39
C LEU A 17 10.31 3.20 5.88
N PRO A 18 11.19 3.59 6.82
CA PRO A 18 12.23 2.69 7.31
C PRO A 18 11.68 1.42 7.97
N LEU A 19 10.50 1.50 8.60
CA LEU A 19 9.83 0.34 9.19
C LEU A 19 9.20 -0.53 8.10
N LEU A 20 8.55 0.10 7.12
CA LEU A 20 7.95 -0.60 5.99
C LEU A 20 9.01 -1.38 5.18
N MET A 21 10.14 -0.74 4.87
CA MET A 21 11.26 -1.39 4.18
C MET A 21 11.80 -2.59 4.97
N ARG A 22 11.93 -2.49 6.30
CA ARG A 22 12.34 -3.61 7.15
C ARG A 22 11.35 -4.76 7.12
N ASN A 23 10.04 -4.47 7.10
CA ASN A 23 9.00 -5.49 6.99
C ASN A 23 9.07 -6.20 5.64
N VAL A 24 9.25 -5.46 4.54
CA VAL A 24 9.42 -6.04 3.20
C VAL A 24 10.65 -6.94 3.14
N GLU A 25 11.79 -6.48 3.63
CA GLU A 25 13.04 -7.24 3.63
C GLU A 25 12.96 -8.53 4.47
N ARG A 26 12.36 -8.44 5.66
CA ARG A 26 12.17 -9.62 6.53
C ARG A 26 11.28 -10.69 5.88
N ASN A 27 10.20 -10.28 5.21
CA ASN A 27 9.31 -11.23 4.54
C ASN A 27 9.98 -11.82 3.28
N ARG A 28 10.68 -11.01 2.49
CA ARG A 28 11.45 -11.49 1.33
C ARG A 28 12.51 -12.52 1.71
N SER A 29 13.34 -12.19 2.70
CA SER A 29 14.40 -13.09 3.17
C SER A 29 13.85 -14.41 3.68
N TRP A 30 12.78 -14.39 4.50
CA TRP A 30 12.11 -15.61 4.97
C TRP A 30 11.65 -16.51 3.82
N ILE A 31 11.11 -15.93 2.75
CA ILE A 31 10.54 -16.67 1.61
C ILE A 31 11.63 -17.28 0.73
N SER A 32 12.68 -16.52 0.45
CA SER A 32 13.86 -17.04 -0.25
C SER A 32 14.51 -18.24 0.47
N GLN A 33 14.43 -18.28 1.80
CA GLN A 33 14.98 -19.37 2.62
C GLN A 33 14.05 -20.58 2.73
N SER A 34 12.73 -20.39 2.63
CA SER A 34 11.74 -21.44 2.87
C SER A 34 11.26 -22.14 1.60
N ASN A 35 11.39 -21.52 0.41
CA ASN A 35 11.01 -22.13 -0.86
C ASN A 35 11.92 -21.66 -2.01
N PRO A 36 13.07 -22.33 -2.24
CA PRO A 36 14.02 -21.95 -3.30
C PRO A 36 13.49 -22.13 -4.72
N ASP A 37 12.45 -22.94 -4.93
CA ASP A 37 11.78 -23.17 -6.23
C ASP A 37 10.59 -22.22 -6.47
N SER A 38 10.47 -21.12 -5.70
CA SER A 38 9.36 -20.18 -5.83
C SER A 38 9.53 -19.19 -6.99
N ASP A 39 9.45 -19.69 -8.22
CA ASP A 39 9.30 -18.89 -9.45
C ASP A 39 8.01 -18.02 -9.47
N SER A 40 7.23 -18.02 -8.38
CA SER A 40 5.92 -17.38 -8.28
C SER A 40 5.87 -16.15 -7.35
N VAL A 41 6.99 -15.67 -6.81
CA VAL A 41 7.01 -14.45 -6.00
C VAL A 41 7.11 -13.24 -6.91
N GLY A 42 6.11 -12.36 -6.85
CA GLY A 42 6.09 -11.11 -7.61
C GLY A 42 7.03 -10.05 -7.01
N SER A 43 7.04 -8.87 -7.61
CA SER A 43 7.81 -7.74 -7.12
C SER A 43 7.11 -7.00 -5.99
N ILE A 44 7.93 -6.38 -5.14
CA ILE A 44 7.47 -5.45 -4.13
C ILE A 44 8.43 -4.27 -4.03
N THR A 45 7.90 -3.07 -4.17
CA THR A 45 8.63 -1.81 -4.04
C THR A 45 8.01 -1.02 -2.91
N VAL A 46 8.83 -0.16 -2.30
CA VAL A 46 8.40 0.74 -1.22
C VAL A 46 8.54 2.16 -1.74
N ALA A 47 7.50 2.96 -1.61
CA ALA A 47 7.51 4.35 -2.03
C ALA A 47 6.84 5.26 -0.99
N GLU A 48 7.24 6.52 -0.96
CA GLU A 48 6.53 7.54 -0.19
C GLU A 48 5.21 7.89 -0.88
N LEU A 49 4.12 7.98 -0.10
CA LEU A 49 2.86 8.52 -0.59
C LEU A 49 2.16 9.32 0.51
N ASP A 50 2.40 10.63 0.47
CA ASP A 50 1.57 11.59 1.18
C ASP A 50 0.29 11.88 0.38
N TRP A 51 -0.87 11.72 1.00
CA TRP A 51 -2.14 11.81 0.28
C TRP A 51 -2.40 13.25 -0.20
N GLY A 52 -2.79 13.39 -1.46
CA GLY A 52 -2.98 14.67 -2.14
C GLY A 52 -1.70 15.26 -2.73
N ASN A 53 -0.52 14.68 -2.45
CA ASN A 53 0.75 15.10 -3.04
C ASN A 53 0.87 14.56 -4.48
N LYS A 54 0.87 15.47 -5.46
CA LYS A 54 0.83 15.13 -6.89
C LYS A 54 2.15 14.54 -7.37
N GLU A 55 3.26 14.99 -6.81
CA GLU A 55 4.60 14.50 -7.11
C GLU A 55 4.74 13.04 -6.68
N HIS A 56 4.27 12.71 -5.47
CA HIS A 56 4.27 11.35 -4.94
C HIS A 56 3.35 10.42 -5.74
N ILE A 57 2.13 10.88 -6.06
CA ILE A 57 1.19 10.15 -6.91
C ILE A 57 1.80 9.84 -8.28
N LYS A 58 2.50 10.80 -8.89
CA LYS A 58 3.15 10.58 -10.18
C LYS A 58 4.33 9.61 -10.08
N ALA A 59 5.07 9.65 -8.98
CA ALA A 59 6.26 8.82 -8.77
C ALA A 59 5.95 7.32 -8.68
N VAL A 60 4.74 6.95 -8.28
CA VAL A 60 4.29 5.54 -8.23
C VAL A 60 3.68 5.04 -9.55
N GLU A 61 3.72 5.85 -10.60
CA GLU A 61 3.36 5.45 -11.98
C GLU A 61 1.96 4.82 -12.16
N PRO A 62 0.87 5.52 -11.76
CA PRO A 62 -0.50 5.05 -11.95
C PRO A 62 -0.86 4.90 -13.45
N PRO A 63 -1.91 4.13 -13.81
CA PRO A 63 -2.94 3.58 -12.92
C PRO A 63 -2.63 2.17 -12.40
N PHE A 64 -3.20 1.85 -11.22
CA PHE A 64 -3.11 0.52 -10.62
C PHE A 64 -4.35 -0.34 -10.92
N ASP A 65 -4.18 -1.65 -11.10
CA ASP A 65 -5.33 -2.58 -11.23
C ASP A 65 -6.10 -2.75 -9.91
N TYR A 66 -5.37 -2.70 -8.80
CA TYR A 66 -5.89 -2.85 -7.44
C TYR A 66 -5.31 -1.77 -6.54
N ILE A 67 -6.16 -1.17 -5.71
CA ILE A 67 -5.76 -0.27 -4.62
C ILE A 67 -6.30 -0.86 -3.32
N VAL A 68 -5.43 -1.09 -2.33
CA VAL A 68 -5.81 -1.72 -1.07
C VAL A 68 -5.49 -0.79 0.12
N GLY A 69 -6.55 -0.29 0.76
CA GLY A 69 -6.44 0.49 1.99
C GLY A 69 -6.91 -0.32 3.19
N THR A 70 -6.05 -0.51 4.20
CA THR A 70 -6.47 -1.09 5.49
C THR A 70 -6.41 -0.02 6.58
N ASP A 71 -7.54 0.18 7.26
CA ASP A 71 -7.73 1.16 8.35
C ASP A 71 -7.28 2.59 7.99
N VAL A 72 -7.48 2.99 6.73
CA VAL A 72 -7.11 4.31 6.19
C VAL A 72 -8.10 5.42 6.53
N VAL A 73 -9.34 5.06 6.93
CA VAL A 73 -10.40 6.01 7.27
C VAL A 73 -10.47 6.19 8.79
N TYR A 74 -9.58 7.02 9.32
CA TYR A 74 -9.50 7.28 10.77
C TYR A 74 -9.62 8.78 11.13
N SER A 75 -9.50 9.66 10.14
CA SER A 75 -9.48 11.10 10.34
C SER A 75 -10.26 11.82 9.25
N GLU A 76 -11.23 12.64 9.66
CA GLU A 76 -12.11 13.36 8.74
C GLU A 76 -11.34 14.32 7.81
N HIS A 77 -10.33 15.02 8.32
CA HIS A 77 -9.55 15.97 7.50
C HIS A 77 -8.67 15.29 6.43
N LEU A 78 -8.46 13.97 6.53
CA LEU A 78 -7.71 13.20 5.55
C LEU A 78 -8.61 12.56 4.47
N LEU A 79 -9.94 12.64 4.62
CA LEU A 79 -10.86 12.04 3.65
C LEU A 79 -10.71 12.64 2.26
N GLN A 80 -10.66 13.97 2.16
CA GLN A 80 -10.50 14.65 0.87
C GLN A 80 -9.18 14.27 0.18
N PRO A 81 -7.99 14.43 0.80
CA PRO A 81 -6.74 14.06 0.15
C PRO A 81 -6.65 12.56 -0.17
N LEU A 82 -7.24 11.69 0.66
CA LEU A 82 -7.34 10.25 0.38
C LEU A 82 -8.17 9.98 -0.88
N MET A 83 -9.34 10.61 -1.02
CA MET A 83 -10.20 10.44 -2.20
C MET A 83 -9.55 10.97 -3.48
N GLU A 84 -8.88 12.12 -3.40
CA GLU A 84 -8.11 12.68 -4.52
C GLU A 84 -6.99 11.72 -4.96
N THR A 85 -6.27 11.15 -3.99
CA THR A 85 -5.20 10.16 -4.23
C THR A 85 -5.74 8.90 -4.86
N ILE A 86 -6.75 8.26 -4.27
CA ILE A 86 -7.36 7.03 -4.82
C ILE A 86 -7.86 7.27 -6.25
N THR A 87 -8.50 8.42 -6.50
CA THR A 87 -8.98 8.77 -7.84
C THR A 87 -7.84 8.92 -8.83
N ALA A 88 -6.76 9.60 -8.45
CA ALA A 88 -5.60 9.81 -9.32
C ALA A 88 -4.79 8.52 -9.58
N LEU A 89 -4.78 7.59 -8.62
CA LEU A 89 -4.16 6.27 -8.76
C LEU A 89 -5.01 5.29 -9.57
N SER A 90 -6.29 5.58 -9.75
CA SER A 90 -7.25 4.69 -10.40
C SER A 90 -7.36 4.94 -11.91
N GLY A 91 -7.48 3.85 -12.66
CA GLY A 91 -7.97 3.81 -14.03
C GLY A 91 -9.39 3.22 -14.13
N PRO A 92 -9.95 3.13 -15.35
CA PRO A 92 -11.34 2.68 -15.56
C PRO A 92 -11.67 1.26 -15.08
N LYS A 93 -10.65 0.42 -14.86
CA LYS A 93 -10.79 -0.99 -14.45
C LYS A 93 -10.28 -1.24 -13.03
N THR A 94 -9.80 -0.22 -12.34
CA THR A 94 -9.22 -0.34 -11.01
C THR A 94 -10.27 -0.83 -10.02
N LYS A 95 -9.87 -1.80 -9.19
CA LYS A 95 -10.68 -2.27 -8.07
C LYS A 95 -10.11 -1.72 -6.78
N ILE A 96 -10.94 -1.01 -6.03
CA ILE A 96 -10.56 -0.41 -4.76
C ILE A 96 -11.12 -1.28 -3.64
N LEU A 97 -10.24 -1.77 -2.76
CA LEU A 97 -10.61 -2.51 -1.56
C LEU A 97 -10.25 -1.67 -0.34
N VAL A 98 -11.26 -1.28 0.42
CA VAL A 98 -11.06 -0.61 1.72
C VAL A 98 -11.59 -1.52 2.80
N ALA A 99 -10.71 -1.96 3.69
CA ALA A 99 -11.07 -2.67 4.90
C ALA A 99 -10.88 -1.72 6.08
N SER A 100 -11.88 -1.59 6.93
CA SER A 100 -11.76 -0.79 8.16
C SER A 100 -12.56 -1.43 9.26
N VAL A 101 -12.01 -1.40 10.48
CA VAL A 101 -12.75 -1.84 11.66
C VAL A 101 -13.73 -0.73 12.08
N PRO A 102 -15.00 -1.04 12.36
CA PRO A 102 -15.93 -0.08 12.95
C PRO A 102 -15.37 0.42 14.29
N LEU A 103 -14.90 1.66 14.34
CA LEU A 103 -14.34 2.24 15.55
C LEU A 103 -15.47 2.50 16.56
N SER A 104 -15.54 1.70 17.62
CA SER A 104 -16.33 2.00 18.83
C SER A 104 -15.53 2.81 19.88
N ARG A 105 -14.52 3.57 19.43
CA ARG A 105 -13.38 4.21 20.15
C ARG A 105 -12.07 3.40 20.01
N ASP A 106 -11.10 4.10 19.43
CA ASP A 106 -9.64 3.94 19.50
C ASP A 106 -9.03 2.54 19.30
N TYR A 107 -8.78 2.16 18.04
CA TYR A 107 -7.71 1.21 17.70
C TYR A 107 -7.00 1.64 16.40
N PHE A 108 -5.66 1.67 16.46
CA PHE A 108 -4.76 2.03 15.37
C PHE A 108 -4.12 0.76 14.76
N CYS A 109 -4.18 0.63 13.45
CA CYS A 109 -3.18 -0.10 12.65
C CYS A 109 -3.06 0.58 11.28
N LYS A 110 -1.84 0.93 10.85
CA LYS A 110 -1.57 1.51 9.53
C LYS A 110 -0.73 0.53 8.71
N ALA A 111 -1.26 0.12 7.57
CA ALA A 111 -0.48 -0.33 6.42
C ALA A 111 -1.32 -0.12 5.14
N VAL A 112 -0.81 0.69 4.20
CA VAL A 112 -1.35 0.78 2.85
C VAL A 112 -0.53 -0.13 1.95
N VAL A 113 -1.20 -1.05 1.25
CA VAL A 113 -0.57 -2.03 0.34
C VAL A 113 -0.93 -1.70 -1.08
#